data_AF-A0A8J7FK18-F1
#
_entry.id   AF-A0A8J7FK18-F1
#
_cell.length_a   1.000
_cell.length_b   1.000
_cell.length_c   1.000
_cell.angle_alpha   90.00
_cell.angle_beta   90.00
_cell.angle_gamma   90.00
#
_symmetry.space_group_name_H-M   'P 1'
#
loop_
_entity.id
_entity.type
_entity.pdbx_description
1 polymer ?
#
loop_
_entity_poly.entity_id
_entity_poly.type
_entity_poly.pdbx_seq_one_letter_code
_entity_poly.pdbx_strand_id
1 'polypeptide(L)'
;MSRISFIYSSGDFDINELVAWVKGSGRTYVIIGGDNTTFDTHSKPGSLDYWLRSKSSSKDVRQSCAELIAKIVDTGLFVEAQDICPETERLCNSLRLVNKM
;
A
#
# COMPACT_ATOMS: atom_id res chain seq x y z
N MET A 1 10.33 7.86 -14.29
CA MET A 1 10.26 6.92 -13.16
C MET A 1 9.89 7.72 -11.93
N SER A 2 8.70 7.50 -11.36
CA SER A 2 8.21 8.30 -10.23
C SER A 2 8.45 7.53 -8.92
N ARG A 3 9.45 7.96 -8.14
CA ARG A 3 9.73 7.42 -6.81
C ARG A 3 8.95 8.20 -5.76
N ILE A 4 8.47 7.52 -4.72
CA ILE A 4 7.72 8.12 -3.61
C ILE A 4 8.51 7.91 -2.32
N SER A 5 8.89 9.00 -1.67
CA SER A 5 9.57 8.97 -0.37
C SER A 5 8.59 8.76 0.78
N PHE A 6 8.99 7.95 1.74
CA PHE A 6 8.25 7.76 2.99
C PHE A 6 8.18 9.07 3.81
N ILE A 7 7.14 9.18 4.64
CA ILE A 7 6.91 10.39 5.47
C ILE A 7 7.65 10.31 6.79
N TYR A 8 7.57 9.15 7.45
CA TYR A 8 8.08 8.96 8.83
C TYR A 8 9.31 8.06 8.90
N SER A 9 9.91 7.73 7.75
CA SER A 9 11.13 6.93 7.67
C SER A 9 11.97 7.34 6.48
N SER A 10 13.25 6.97 6.51
CA SER A 10 14.13 7.11 5.37
C SER A 10 13.75 6.12 4.25
N GLY A 11 14.14 6.45 3.03
CA GLY A 11 13.94 5.61 1.86
C GLY A 11 12.73 6.01 1.01
N ASP A 12 12.54 5.26 -0.06
CA ASP A 12 11.52 5.49 -1.07
C ASP A 12 11.26 4.19 -1.84
N PHE A 13 10.22 4.19 -2.66
CA PHE A 13 9.89 3.08 -3.55
C PHE A 13 9.49 3.59 -4.94
N ASP A 14 9.66 2.76 -5.97
CA ASP A 14 9.15 3.06 -7.31
C ASP A 14 7.65 2.71 -7.39
N ILE A 15 6.83 3.65 -7.88
CA ILE A 15 5.40 3.41 -8.03
C ILE A 15 5.09 2.24 -8.97
N ASN A 16 5.94 1.96 -9.97
CA ASN A 16 5.76 0.84 -10.88
C ASN A 16 6.02 -0.50 -10.21
N GLU A 17 6.90 -0.56 -9.19
CA GLU A 17 7.05 -1.77 -8.37
C GLU A 17 5.77 -2.06 -7.60
N LEU A 18 5.11 -1.01 -7.07
CA LEU A 18 3.81 -1.15 -6.41
C LEU A 18 2.75 -1.66 -7.40
N VAL A 19 2.66 -1.08 -8.60
CA VAL A 19 1.74 -1.53 -9.65
C VAL A 19 2.00 -3.00 -10.02
N ALA A 20 3.25 -3.37 -10.25
CA ALA A 20 3.64 -4.73 -10.61
C ALA A 20 3.31 -5.72 -9.50
N TRP A 21 3.53 -5.35 -8.23
CA TRP A 21 3.18 -6.18 -7.08
C TRP A 21 1.67 -6.38 -6.95
N VAL A 22 0.87 -5.32 -7.09
CA VAL A 22 -0.60 -5.42 -7.06
C VAL A 22 -1.10 -6.33 -8.19
N LYS A 23 -0.64 -6.13 -9.43
CA LYS A 23 -1.00 -7.00 -10.56
C LYS A 23 -0.55 -8.44 -10.36
N GLY A 24 0.65 -8.64 -9.80
CA GLY A 24 1.20 -9.96 -9.48
C GLY A 24 0.39 -10.74 -8.44
N SER A 25 -0.40 -10.04 -7.60
CA SER A 25 -1.36 -10.68 -6.69
C SER A 25 -2.64 -11.20 -7.37
N GLY A 26 -2.81 -10.95 -8.67
CA GLY A 26 -4.02 -11.31 -9.42
C GLY A 26 -5.21 -10.37 -9.17
N ARG A 27 -4.99 -9.23 -8.50
CA ARG A 27 -6.03 -8.24 -8.17
C ARG A 27 -5.75 -6.91 -8.85
N THR A 28 -6.80 -6.12 -9.00
CA THR A 28 -6.72 -4.71 -9.44
C THR A 28 -6.71 -3.73 -8.27
N TYR A 29 -6.64 -4.25 -7.04
CA TYR A 29 -6.66 -3.45 -5.81
C TYR A 29 -5.76 -4.06 -4.74
N VAL A 30 -5.40 -3.23 -3.77
CA VAL A 30 -4.76 -3.65 -2.53
C VAL A 30 -5.44 -2.99 -1.34
N ILE A 31 -5.64 -3.75 -0.26
CA ILE A 31 -6.16 -3.20 1.01
C ILE A 31 -5.08 -2.36 1.67
N ILE A 32 -5.41 -1.14 2.11
CA ILE A 32 -4.44 -0.24 2.76
C ILE A 32 -3.87 -0.92 4.01
N GLY A 33 -4.76 -1.44 4.86
CA GLY A 33 -4.42 -2.37 5.94
C GLY A 33 -3.46 -1.83 6.99
N GLY A 34 -3.44 -0.51 7.22
CA GLY A 34 -2.61 0.11 8.24
C GLY A 34 -2.89 -0.44 9.63
N ASP A 35 -1.84 -0.93 10.28
CA ASP A 35 -1.87 -1.50 11.63
C ASP A 35 -0.89 -0.75 12.55
N ASN A 36 -1.05 -0.81 13.87
CA ASN A 36 -0.11 -0.24 14.85
C ASN A 36 0.68 -1.32 15.59
N THR A 37 0.85 -2.48 14.96
CA THR A 37 1.66 -3.60 15.45
C THR A 37 3.06 -3.60 14.84
N THR A 38 3.92 -4.50 15.32
CA THR A 38 5.23 -4.76 14.71
C THR A 38 5.08 -5.44 13.35
N PHE A 39 6.15 -5.43 12.55
CA PHE A 39 6.18 -6.09 11.26
C PHE A 39 5.87 -7.59 11.38
N ASP A 40 6.49 -8.27 12.34
CA ASP A 40 6.35 -9.73 12.51
C ASP A 40 4.96 -10.16 13.02
N THR A 41 4.22 -9.25 13.65
CA THR A 41 2.88 -9.51 14.20
C THR A 41 1.76 -8.90 13.37
N HIS A 42 2.09 -8.39 12.18
CA HIS A 42 1.14 -7.71 11.32
C HIS A 42 -0.01 -8.63 10.90
N SER A 43 -1.24 -8.22 11.18
CA SER A 43 -2.44 -9.03 10.95
C SER A 43 -2.78 -9.29 9.47
N LYS A 44 -2.17 -8.51 8.57
CA LYS A 44 -2.50 -8.46 7.13
C LYS A 44 -1.26 -8.46 6.22
N PRO A 45 -0.57 -9.58 6.04
CA PRO A 45 0.64 -9.65 5.22
C PRO A 45 0.39 -9.32 3.73
N GLY A 46 -0.86 -9.44 3.24
CA GLY A 46 -1.23 -9.04 1.89
C GLY A 46 -1.58 -7.55 1.70
N SER A 47 -1.44 -6.72 2.75
CA SER A 47 -1.82 -5.31 2.70
C SER A 47 -0.72 -4.40 2.15
N LEU A 48 -1.13 -3.19 1.75
CA LEU A 48 -0.24 -2.13 1.33
C LEU A 48 0.71 -1.71 2.46
N ASP A 49 0.22 -1.58 3.70
CA ASP A 49 1.06 -1.21 4.84
C ASP A 49 2.21 -2.21 5.05
N TYR A 50 1.91 -3.51 4.98
CA TYR A 50 2.91 -4.54 5.12
C TYR A 50 3.97 -4.47 4.00
N TRP A 51 3.53 -4.30 2.75
CA TRP A 51 4.44 -4.12 1.63
C TRP A 51 5.32 -2.88 1.78
N LEU A 52 4.74 -1.74 2.17
CA LEU A 52 5.48 -0.49 2.40
C LEU A 52 6.50 -0.62 3.52
N ARG A 53 6.14 -1.26 4.65
CA ARG A 53 7.06 -1.58 5.74
C ARG A 53 8.23 -2.43 5.25
N SER A 54 7.99 -3.39 4.36
CA SER A 54 9.06 -4.23 3.80
C SER A 54 10.10 -3.44 2.98
N LYS A 55 9.71 -2.27 2.45
CA LYS A 55 10.55 -1.35 1.67
C LYS A 55 11.15 -0.21 2.50
N SER A 56 10.60 0.04 3.69
CA SER A 56 11.03 1.10 4.60
C SER A 56 12.23 0.66 5.45
N SER A 57 13.04 1.63 5.89
CA SER A 57 14.05 1.41 6.92
C SER A 57 13.45 1.12 8.31
N SER A 58 12.16 1.42 8.52
CA SER A 58 11.47 1.35 9.80
C SER A 58 10.25 0.44 9.70
N LYS A 59 10.49 -0.88 9.72
CA LYS A 59 9.47 -1.92 9.48
C LYS A 59 8.36 -1.97 10.55
N ASP A 60 8.66 -1.60 11.78
CA ASP A 60 7.69 -1.59 12.88
C ASP A 60 6.84 -0.31 12.94
N VAL A 61 7.09 0.64 12.03
CA VAL A 61 6.32 1.88 11.93
C VAL A 61 5.33 1.74 10.79
N ARG A 62 4.06 2.06 11.07
CA ARG A 62 3.02 2.18 10.05
C ARG A 62 3.44 3.17 8.96
N GLN A 63 3.46 2.72 7.71
CA GLN A 63 3.87 3.56 6.57
C GLN A 63 2.68 4.08 5.77
N SER A 64 1.55 3.38 5.79
CA SER A 64 0.28 3.73 5.14
C SER A 64 -0.47 4.89 5.80
N CYS A 65 0.22 6.02 5.99
CA CYS A 65 -0.36 7.26 6.49
C CYS A 65 -1.08 8.01 5.36
N ALA A 66 -2.04 8.87 5.73
CA ALA A 66 -2.87 9.60 4.77
C ALA A 66 -2.05 10.40 3.75
N GLU A 67 -0.96 11.04 4.18
CA GLU A 67 -0.07 11.81 3.29
C GLU A 67 0.63 10.94 2.24
N LEU A 68 1.10 9.75 2.62
CA LEU A 68 1.74 8.83 1.67
C LEU A 68 0.71 8.26 0.69
N ILE A 69 -0.49 7.95 1.17
CA ILE A 69 -1.60 7.52 0.32
C ILE A 69 -1.96 8.60 -0.70
N ALA A 70 -2.06 9.86 -0.28
CA ALA A 70 -2.31 10.98 -1.18
C ALA A 70 -1.22 11.10 -2.26
N LYS A 71 0.07 10.94 -1.91
CA LYS A 71 1.16 10.91 -2.89
C LYS A 71 1.03 9.77 -3.90
N ILE A 72 0.58 8.59 -3.47
CA ILE A 72 0.33 7.45 -4.37
C ILE A 72 -0.81 7.77 -5.34
N VAL A 73 -1.90 8.36 -4.84
CA VAL A 73 -3.06 8.73 -5.66
C VAL A 73 -2.72 9.84 -6.67
N ASP A 74 -1.90 10.82 -6.27
CA ASP A 74 -1.46 11.94 -7.12
C ASP A 74 -0.68 11.48 -8.36
N THR A 75 -0.11 10.27 -8.35
CA THR A 75 0.49 9.67 -9.56
C THR A 75 -0.53 9.39 -10.66
N GLY A 76 -1.83 9.37 -10.34
CA GLY A 76 -2.92 9.03 -11.27
C GLY A 76 -2.91 7.57 -11.70
N LEU A 77 -2.16 6.71 -11.01
CA LEU A 77 -2.14 5.25 -11.23
C LEU A 77 -3.07 4.51 -10.28
N PHE A 78 -3.43 5.12 -9.17
CA PHE A 78 -4.31 4.56 -8.14
C PHE A 78 -5.43 5.54 -7.77
N VAL A 79 -6.54 4.99 -7.29
CA VAL A 79 -7.63 5.73 -6.65
C VAL A 79 -8.00 5.09 -5.32
N GLU A 80 -8.39 5.90 -4.34
CA GLU A 80 -8.96 5.39 -3.09
C GLU A 80 -10.34 4.77 -3.34
N ALA A 81 -10.58 3.63 -2.71
CA ALA A 81 -11.82 2.88 -2.81
C ALA A 81 -12.09 2.09 -1.52
N GLN A 82 -13.17 1.32 -1.53
CA GLN A 82 -13.43 0.29 -0.53
C GLN A 82 -13.63 -1.05 -1.22
N ASP A 83 -12.95 -2.08 -0.71
CA ASP A 83 -12.98 -3.45 -1.23
C ASP A 83 -13.11 -4.45 -0.09
N ILE A 84 -13.64 -5.64 -0.40
CA ILE A 84 -13.69 -6.74 0.57
C ILE A 84 -12.26 -7.23 0.79
N CYS A 85 -11.80 -7.18 2.04
CA CYS A 85 -10.51 -7.68 2.42
C CYS A 85 -10.48 -9.21 2.33
N PRO A 86 -9.56 -9.82 1.57
CA PRO A 86 -9.50 -11.27 1.40
C PRO A 86 -9.11 -12.02 2.69
N GLU A 87 -8.47 -11.34 3.64
CA GLU A 87 -8.00 -11.94 4.90
C GLU A 87 -9.05 -11.85 6.02
N THR A 88 -9.95 -10.87 5.97
CA THR A 88 -10.92 -10.60 7.05
C THR A 88 -12.37 -10.63 6.60
N GLU A 89 -12.63 -10.71 5.31
CA GLU A 89 -13.94 -10.66 4.66
C GLU A 89 -14.76 -9.38 4.93
N ARG A 90 -14.12 -8.37 5.53
CA ARG A 90 -14.73 -7.08 5.84
C ARG A 90 -14.47 -6.06 4.74
N LEU A 91 -15.41 -5.12 4.57
CA LEU A 91 -15.20 -3.94 3.73
C LEU A 91 -14.09 -3.07 4.35
N CYS A 92 -13.03 -2.81 3.58
CA CYS A 92 -11.83 -2.10 4.01
C CYS A 92 -11.42 -1.06 2.98
N ASN A 93 -10.75 0.00 3.44
CA ASN A 93 -10.16 1.00 2.54
C ASN A 93 -9.06 0.35 1.69
N SER A 94 -9.08 0.64 0.40
CA SER A 94 -8.21 0.06 -0.61
C SER A 94 -7.67 1.11 -1.57
N LEU A 95 -6.60 0.76 -2.28
CA LEU A 95 -6.17 1.47 -3.48
C LEU A 95 -6.42 0.59 -4.70
N ARG A 96 -7.20 1.11 -5.65
CA ARG A 96 -7.50 0.45 -6.93
C ARG A 96 -6.62 1.02 -8.04
N LEU A 97 -6.07 0.15 -8.86
CA LEU A 97 -5.39 0.54 -10.09
C LEU A 97 -6.38 1.21 -11.03
N VAL A 98 -5.99 2.37 -11.56
CA VAL A 98 -6.69 3.00 -12.67
C VAL A 98 -6.28 2.24 -13.93
N ASN A 99 -7.23 1.60 -14.59
CA ASN A 99 -7.01 1.11 -15.95
C ASN A 99 -6.84 2.33 -16.87
N LYS A 100 -5.60 2.80 -17.03
CA LYS A 100 -5.25 3.60 -18.20
C LYS A 100 -5.18 2.63 -19.37
N MET A 101 -6.24 2.62 -20.17
CA MET A 101 -6.24 2.08 -21.53
C MET A 101 -5.14 2.73 -22.36
#